data_AF-A0A3D4S7Q9-F1
#
_entry.id   AF-A0A3D4S7Q9-F1
#
_cell.length_a   1.000
_cell.length_b   1.000
_cell.length_c   1.000
_cell.angle_alpha   90.00
_cell.angle_beta   90.00
_cell.angle_gamma   90.00
#
_symmetry.space_group_name_H-M   'P 1'
#
loop_
_entity.id
_entity.type
_entity.pdbx_description
1 polymer ?
#
loop_
_entity_poly.entity_id
_entity_poly.type
_entity_poly.pdbx_seq_one_letter_code
_entity_poly.pdbx_strand_id
1 'polypeptide(L)'
;AQIDALNKQAEAYTNELRLLREQVDFFKKKFFGRSSEKSVNTDGQLDLFDDDDSFRAAETTEEKTVIEEINYKRKKRVGYKAELTEQLPIKEIHCELKGDDCTCDRCNQK
;
A
#
# COMPACT_ATOMS: atom_id res chain seq x y z
N ALA A 1 -35.97 -20.12 -35.81
CA ALA A 1 -36.45 -19.19 -34.76
C ALA A 1 -35.95 -19.60 -33.37
N GLN A 2 -36.44 -20.69 -32.76
CA GLN A 2 -36.02 -21.07 -31.41
C GLN A 2 -34.61 -21.68 -31.36
N ILE A 3 -34.24 -22.48 -32.36
CA ILE A 3 -32.88 -23.03 -32.51
C ILE A 3 -31.87 -21.88 -32.69
N ASP A 4 -32.18 -20.88 -33.52
CA ASP A 4 -31.29 -19.73 -33.74
C ASP A 4 -31.14 -18.87 -32.48
N ALA A 5 -32.22 -18.70 -31.70
CA ALA A 5 -32.17 -18.00 -30.42
C ALA A 5 -31.29 -18.74 -29.39
N LEU A 6 -31.43 -20.06 -29.30
CA LEU A 6 -30.59 -20.90 -28.45
C LEU A 6 -29.12 -20.87 -28.89
N ASN A 7 -28.83 -20.89 -30.19
CA ASN A 7 -27.47 -20.79 -30.72
C ASN A 7 -26.83 -19.44 -30.37
N LYS A 8 -27.55 -18.32 -30.55
CA LYS A 8 -27.07 -16.99 -30.14
C LYS A 8 -26.80 -16.91 -28.64
N GLN A 9 -27.63 -17.55 -27.83
CA GLN A 9 -27.44 -17.58 -26.38
C GLN A 9 -26.21 -18.43 -26.00
N ALA A 10 -25.99 -19.55 -26.67
CA ALA A 10 -24.79 -20.37 -26.48
C ALA A 10 -23.52 -19.62 -26.90
N GLU A 11 -23.55 -18.88 -28.00
CA GLU A 11 -22.46 -18.01 -28.43
C GLU A 11 -22.17 -16.90 -27.40
N ALA A 12 -23.20 -16.28 -26.85
CA ALA A 12 -23.03 -15.27 -25.79
C ALA A 12 -22.37 -15.86 -24.54
N TYR A 13 -22.85 -17.01 -24.07
CA TYR A 13 -22.27 -17.66 -22.89
C TYR A 13 -20.85 -18.17 -23.11
N THR A 14 -20.53 -18.68 -24.30
CA THR A 14 -19.16 -19.12 -24.61
C THR A 14 -18.18 -17.95 -24.65
N ASN A 15 -18.60 -16.80 -25.18
CA ASN A 15 -17.81 -15.57 -25.15
C ASN A 15 -17.60 -15.06 -23.71
N GLU A 16 -18.65 -15.07 -22.89
CA GLU A 16 -18.55 -14.66 -21.49
C GLU A 16 -17.61 -15.58 -20.69
N LEU A 17 -17.72 -16.90 -20.87
CA LEU A 17 -16.80 -17.87 -20.26
C LEU A 17 -15.34 -17.65 -20.70
N ARG A 18 -15.11 -17.30 -21.97
CA ARG A 18 -13.77 -16.99 -22.47
C ARG A 18 -13.20 -15.76 -21.78
N LEU A 19 -13.99 -14.69 -21.71
CA LEU A 19 -13.58 -13.44 -21.05
C LEU A 19 -13.30 -13.64 -19.56
N LEU A 20 -14.14 -14.40 -18.86
CA LEU A 20 -13.93 -14.72 -17.45
C LEU A 20 -12.64 -15.50 -17.21
N ARG A 21 -12.32 -16.46 -18.09
CA ARG A 21 -11.03 -17.19 -18.01
C ARG A 21 -9.84 -16.25 -18.21
N GLU A 22 -9.90 -15.37 -19.21
CA GLU A 22 -8.85 -14.37 -19.46
C GLU A 22 -8.64 -13.43 -18.26
N GLN A 23 -9.72 -12.99 -17.61
CA GLN A 23 -9.65 -12.17 -16.39
C GLN A 23 -9.02 -12.93 -15.23
N VAL A 24 -9.41 -14.18 -15.01
CA VAL A 24 -8.83 -15.03 -13.96
C VAL A 24 -7.33 -15.21 -14.19
N ASP A 25 -6.90 -15.48 -15.42
CA ASP A 25 -5.49 -15.64 -15.75
C ASP A 25 -4.71 -14.32 -15.57
N PHE A 26 -5.30 -13.19 -15.97
CA PHE A 26 -4.74 -11.86 -15.73
C PHE A 26 -4.54 -11.59 -14.24
N PHE A 27 -5.56 -11.81 -13.41
CA PHE A 27 -5.46 -11.57 -11.97
C PHE A 27 -4.49 -12.53 -11.30
N LYS A 28 -4.48 -13.82 -11.69
CA LYS A 28 -3.48 -14.77 -11.20
C LYS A 28 -2.07 -14.29 -11.51
N LYS A 29 -1.80 -13.80 -12.72
CA LYS A 29 -0.50 -13.24 -13.09
C LYS A 29 -0.20 -11.93 -12.38
N LYS A 30 -1.19 -11.09 -12.11
CA LYS A 30 -1.01 -9.80 -11.45
C LYS A 30 -0.71 -9.95 -9.95
N PHE A 31 -1.43 -10.83 -9.27
CA PHE A 31 -1.27 -11.04 -7.81
C PHE A 31 -0.17 -12.05 -7.47
N PHE A 32 -0.04 -13.12 -8.25
CA PHE A 32 0.85 -14.24 -7.96
C PHE A 32 1.90 -14.49 -9.05
N GLY A 33 1.87 -13.73 -10.15
CA GLY A 33 2.93 -13.80 -11.14
C GLY A 33 4.20 -13.16 -10.61
N ARG A 34 5.33 -13.59 -11.18
CA ARG A 34 6.64 -13.00 -10.88
C ARG A 34 6.59 -11.51 -11.17
N SER A 35 6.69 -10.68 -10.12
CA SER A 35 6.84 -9.24 -10.25
C SER A 35 8.08 -8.93 -11.10
N SER A 36 8.05 -7.79 -11.80
CA SER A 36 9.22 -7.28 -12.52
C SER A 36 10.40 -6.98 -11.59
N GLU A 37 10.14 -6.88 -10.28
CA GLU A 37 11.12 -6.67 -9.22
C GLU A 37 11.78 -7.97 -8.78
N LYS A 38 12.16 -8.83 -9.74
CA LYS A 38 13.17 -9.84 -9.42
C LYS A 38 14.48 -9.10 -9.16
N SER A 39 14.81 -8.89 -7.89
CA SER A 39 16.23 -8.82 -7.56
C SER A 39 16.79 -10.20 -7.93
N VAL A 40 17.64 -10.23 -8.96
CA VAL A 40 18.30 -11.46 -9.42
C VAL A 40 19.39 -11.89 -8.42
N ASN A 41 19.61 -11.08 -7.38
CA ASN A 41 20.59 -11.28 -6.34
C ASN A 41 19.89 -11.19 -4.98
N THR A 42 19.26 -12.30 -4.58
CA THR A 42 18.81 -12.54 -3.20
C THR A 42 19.78 -13.46 -2.46
N ASP A 43 21.04 -13.53 -2.89
CA ASP A 43 22.07 -14.29 -2.18
C ASP A 43 22.23 -13.69 -0.78
N GLY A 44 21.81 -14.44 0.24
CA GLY A 44 21.93 -14.07 1.66
C GLY A 44 20.87 -13.12 2.23
N GLN A 45 19.93 -12.58 1.44
CA GLN A 45 18.88 -11.68 1.99
C GLN A 45 17.67 -12.44 2.55
N LEU A 46 17.35 -13.62 1.99
CA LEU A 46 16.24 -14.45 2.45
C LEU A 46 16.64 -15.38 3.62
N ASP A 47 17.94 -15.56 3.83
CA ASP A 47 18.54 -16.53 4.77
C ASP A 47 18.75 -15.96 6.18
N LEU A 48 18.29 -14.72 6.46
CA LEU A 48 18.56 -14.02 7.72
C LEU A 48 18.07 -14.78 8.97
N PHE A 49 17.09 -15.66 8.79
CA PHE A 49 16.43 -16.40 9.87
C PHE A 49 16.46 -17.93 9.68
N ASP A 50 17.09 -18.41 8.61
CA ASP A 50 17.17 -19.84 8.32
C ASP A 50 18.40 -20.49 9.01
N ASP A 51 19.41 -19.69 9.37
CA ASP A 51 20.62 -20.14 10.10
C ASP A 51 20.38 -20.48 11.59
N ASP A 52 19.29 -20.00 12.18
CA ASP A 52 19.00 -20.18 13.60
C ASP A 52 17.64 -20.86 13.80
N ASP A 53 17.68 -22.12 14.28
CA ASP A 53 16.50 -22.95 14.53
C ASP A 53 15.50 -22.31 15.52
N SER A 54 15.91 -21.30 16.30
CA SER A 54 15.01 -20.58 17.20
C SER A 54 13.89 -19.83 16.45
N PHE A 55 14.12 -19.40 15.21
CA PHE A 55 13.10 -18.75 14.37
C PHE A 55 12.12 -19.74 13.74
N ARG A 56 12.41 -21.05 13.79
CA ARG A 56 11.55 -22.12 13.26
C ARG A 56 10.58 -22.67 14.30
N ALA A 57 10.81 -22.36 15.57
CA ALA A 57 9.89 -22.70 16.64
C ALA A 57 8.62 -21.84 16.51
N ALA A 58 7.46 -22.50 16.45
CA ALA A 58 6.19 -21.80 16.61
C ALA A 58 6.18 -21.13 17.99
N GLU A 59 6.03 -19.81 18.01
CA GLU A 59 5.97 -19.04 19.26
C GLU A 59 4.80 -19.58 20.09
N THR A 60 5.10 -20.32 21.16
CA THR A 60 4.09 -20.80 22.09
C THR A 60 3.54 -19.58 22.80
N THR A 61 2.34 -19.16 22.40
CA THR A 61 1.57 -18.11 23.08
C THR A 61 1.01 -18.66 24.39
N GLU A 62 1.87 -19.15 25.28
CA GLU A 62 1.52 -19.20 26.69
C GLU A 62 1.46 -17.75 27.14
N GLU A 63 0.25 -17.29 27.42
CA GLU A 63 -0.08 -15.94 27.87
C GLU A 63 0.82 -15.50 29.04
N LYS A 64 2.00 -14.98 28.75
CA LYS A 64 2.67 -14.01 29.62
C LYS A 64 1.95 -12.69 29.44
N THR A 65 0.72 -12.62 29.95
CA THR A 65 0.02 -11.37 30.27
C THR A 65 0.65 -10.72 31.51
N VAL A 66 1.98 -10.59 31.52
CA VAL A 66 2.65 -9.64 32.40
C VAL A 66 2.71 -8.35 31.59
N ILE A 67 1.64 -7.57 31.68
CA ILE A 67 1.66 -6.18 31.21
C ILE A 67 2.62 -5.46 32.15
N GLU A 68 3.89 -5.35 31.76
CA GLU A 68 4.84 -4.51 32.47
C GLU A 68 4.39 -3.05 32.28
N GLU A 69 3.85 -2.45 33.35
CA GLU A 69 3.52 -1.02 33.34
C GLU A 69 4.79 -0.20 33.14
N ILE A 70 4.93 0.40 31.96
CA ILE A 70 6.09 1.20 31.58
C ILE A 70 6.08 2.51 32.39
N ASN A 71 6.76 2.49 33.54
CA ASN A 71 6.81 3.61 34.49
C ASN A 71 7.74 4.76 34.06
N TYR A 72 8.50 4.60 32.97
CA TYR A 72 9.49 5.59 32.56
C TYR A 72 8.96 6.49 31.43
N LYS A 73 9.17 7.80 31.58
CA LYS A 73 8.97 8.77 30.48
C LYS A 73 10.31 9.00 29.80
N ARG A 74 10.45 8.56 28.55
CA ARG A 74 11.64 8.86 27.74
C ARG A 74 11.67 10.36 27.44
N LYS A 75 12.74 11.06 27.83
CA LYS A 75 12.94 12.45 27.43
C LYS A 75 13.06 12.52 25.91
N LYS A 76 12.21 13.31 25.26
CA LYS A 76 12.36 13.60 23.82
C LYS A 76 13.65 14.38 23.63
N ARG A 77 14.52 13.94 22.73
CA ARG A 77 15.67 14.73 22.30
C ARG A 77 15.17 15.92 21.49
N VAL A 78 15.71 17.10 21.75
CA VAL A 78 15.46 18.29 20.92
C VAL A 78 16.08 18.01 19.56
N GLY A 79 15.32 18.25 18.49
CA GLY A 79 15.80 18.05 17.12
C GLY A 79 16.67 19.21 16.63
N TYR A 80 17.63 18.91 15.77
CA TYR A 80 18.57 19.87 15.15
C TYR A 80 17.91 20.86 14.16
N LYS A 81 16.63 20.67 13.80
CA LYS A 81 15.97 21.50 12.77
C LYS A 81 15.98 23.00 13.09
N ALA A 82 15.88 23.38 14.36
CA ALA A 82 15.93 24.78 14.77
C ALA A 82 17.30 25.40 14.45
N GLU A 83 18.37 24.78 14.95
CA GLU A 83 19.77 25.17 14.72
C GLU A 83 20.11 25.23 13.22
N LEU A 84 19.64 24.26 12.43
CA LEU A 84 19.81 24.25 10.97
C LEU A 84 19.22 25.48 10.26
N THR A 85 18.15 26.05 10.80
CA THR A 85 17.40 27.15 10.16
C THR A 85 17.74 28.54 10.70
N GLU A 86 18.59 28.65 11.73
CA GLU A 86 18.93 29.94 12.37
C GLU A 86 19.60 30.94 11.42
N GLN A 87 20.38 30.46 10.46
CA GLN A 87 21.13 31.31 9.53
C GLN A 87 20.40 31.53 8.20
N LEU A 88 19.20 30.95 8.03
CA LEU A 88 18.44 31.07 6.80
C LEU A 88 17.53 32.30 6.87
N PRO A 89 17.49 33.14 5.81
CA PRO A 89 16.60 34.28 5.78
C PRO A 89 15.14 33.80 5.74
N ILE A 90 14.33 34.26 6.71
CA ILE A 90 12.90 34.01 6.73
C ILE A 90 12.21 35.08 5.90
N LYS A 91 11.47 34.66 4.87
CA LYS A 91 10.62 35.53 4.06
C LYS A 91 9.16 35.16 4.28
N GLU A 92 8.46 35.95 5.07
CA GLU A 92 7.02 35.80 5.26
C GLU A 92 6.29 36.38 4.03
N ILE A 93 5.48 35.54 3.37
CA ILE A 93 4.65 35.93 2.22
C ILE A 93 3.20 35.76 2.64
N HIS A 94 2.45 36.86 2.67
CA HIS A 94 1.02 36.81 2.93
C HIS A 94 0.28 36.48 1.63
N CYS A 95 -0.26 35.27 1.54
CA CYS A 95 -1.00 34.80 0.38
C CYS A 95 -2.50 35.06 0.59
N GLU A 96 -2.96 36.23 0.15
CA GLU A 96 -4.39 36.54 0.09
C GLU A 96 -4.97 36.05 -1.24
N LEU A 97 -6.07 35.29 -1.18
CA LEU A 97 -6.87 34.97 -2.36
C LEU A 97 -7.69 36.21 -2.73
N LYS A 98 -7.72 36.57 -4.02
CA LYS A 98 -8.49 37.72 -4.52
C LYS A 98 -9.40 37.29 -5.67
N GLY A 99 -10.59 37.87 -5.72
CA GLY A 99 -11.50 37.73 -6.86
C GLY A 99 -11.96 36.29 -7.05
N ASP A 100 -11.66 35.75 -8.23
CA ASP A 100 -12.09 34.41 -8.64
C ASP A 100 -11.37 33.30 -7.85
N ASP A 101 -10.17 33.57 -7.31
CA ASP A 101 -9.44 32.63 -6.44
C ASP A 101 -10.11 32.43 -5.07
N CYS A 102 -11.03 33.31 -4.67
CA CYS A 102 -11.87 33.09 -3.49
C CYS A 102 -13.01 32.11 -3.79
N THR A 103 -13.28 31.80 -5.05
CA THR A 103 -14.44 31.01 -5.43
C THR A 103 -14.07 29.53 -5.55
N CYS A 104 -14.77 28.67 -4.82
CA CYS A 104 -14.54 27.24 -4.85
C CYS A 104 -15.10 26.60 -6.13
N ASP A 105 -14.24 25.96 -6.93
CA ASP A 105 -14.60 25.29 -8.20
C ASP A 105 -15.70 24.24 -8.11
N ARG A 106 -15.94 23.67 -6.92
CA ARG A 106 -16.92 22.60 -6.72
C ARG A 106 -18.32 23.11 -6.37
N CYS A 107 -18.42 24.24 -5.69
CA CYS A 107 -19.71 24.76 -5.18
C CYS A 107 -20.00 26.21 -5.60
N ASN A 108 -19.09 26.88 -6.31
CA ASN A 108 -19.19 28.26 -6.76
C ASN A 108 -19.52 29.26 -5.63
N GLN A 109 -19.07 28.97 -4.42
CA GLN A 109 -19.16 29.87 -3.27
C GLN A 109 -17.82 30.57 -3.05
N LYS A 110 -17.88 31.85 -2.66
CA LYS A 110 -16.72 32.67 -2.27
C LYS A 110 -16.20 32.35 -0.87
#